data_AF-A0A1C5YIY3-F1
#
_entry.id   AF-A0A1C5YIY3-F1
#
_cell.length_a   1.000
_cell.length_b   1.000
_cell.length_c   1.000
_cell.angle_alpha   90.00
_cell.angle_beta   90.00
_cell.angle_gamma   90.00
#
_symmetry.space_group_name_H-M   'P 1'
#
loop_
_entity.id
_entity.type
_entity.pdbx_description
1 polymer ?
#
loop_
_entity_poly.entity_id
_entity_poly.type
_entity_poly.pdbx_seq_one_letter_code
_entity_poly.pdbx_strand_id
1 'polypeptide(L)' 'MKRKIYDKLLEWKKKHKGNTALLIEGARRIGKSYIVEEFARKEYASYVLDFSHRGKVRPTPYAEVIEEVHRQV' A
#
# COMPACT_ATOMS: atom_id res chain seq x y z
N MET A 1 3.58 -20.41 -4.88
CA MET A 1 4.87 -19.83 -4.43
C MET A 1 4.61 -18.74 -3.40
N LYS A 2 5.09 -18.88 -2.15
CA LYS A 2 4.92 -17.86 -1.09
C LYS A 2 6.00 -16.77 -1.24
N ARG A 3 5.61 -15.50 -1.40
CA ARG A 3 6.56 -14.39 -1.52
C ARG A 3 7.06 -13.99 -0.13
N LYS A 4 8.38 -13.78 0.02
CA LYS A 4 9.03 -13.41 1.31
C LYS A 4 8.43 -12.15 1.96
N ILE A 5 7.94 -11.19 1.17
CA ILE A 5 7.37 -9.94 1.68
C ILE A 5 5.98 -10.12 2.33
N TYR A 6 5.26 -11.21 2.03
CA TYR A 6 3.90 -11.42 2.55
C TYR A 6 3.88 -11.45 4.08
N ASP A 7 4.86 -12.12 4.70
CA ASP A 7 4.95 -12.23 6.15
C ASP A 7 5.21 -10.86 6.80
N LYS A 8 5.94 -9.96 6.13
CA LYS A 8 6.14 -8.57 6.59
C LYS A 8 4.86 -7.75 6.53
N LEU A 9 4.05 -7.92 5.47
CA LEU A 9 2.74 -7.25 5.35
C LEU A 9 1.79 -7.74 6.46
N LEU A 10 1.80 -9.03 6.75
CA LEU A 10 0.99 -9.62 7.81
C LEU A 10 1.42 -9.12 9.19
N GLU A 11 2.73 -9.04 9.44
CA GLU A 11 3.28 -8.48 10.66
C GLU A 11 2.88 -7.01 10.84
N TRP A 12 3.01 -6.19 9.78
CA TRP A 12 2.58 -4.80 9.79
C TRP A 12 1.10 -4.67 10.15
N LYS A 13 0.21 -5.42 9.49
CA LYS A 13 -1.23 -5.44 9.79
C LYS A 13 -1.49 -5.74 11.27
N LYS A 14 -0.80 -6.75 11.82
CA LYS A 14 -0.95 -7.17 13.22
C LYS A 14 -0.47 -6.11 14.22
N LYS A 15 0.67 -5.46 13.93
CA LYS A 15 1.30 -4.47 14.81
C LYS A 15 0.60 -3.12 14.80
N HIS A 16 0.20 -2.63 13.62
CA HIS A 16 -0.28 -1.25 13.45
C HIS A 16 -1.79 -1.11 13.35
N LYS A 17 -2.52 -2.21 13.07
CA LYS A 17 -3.99 -2.27 13.09
C LYS A 17 -4.71 -1.13 12.35
N GLY A 18 -4.12 -0.63 11.25
CA GLY A 18 -4.71 0.42 10.40
C GLY A 18 -4.27 1.85 10.72
N ASN A 19 -3.43 2.07 11.72
CA ASN A 19 -2.98 3.42 12.11
C ASN A 19 -1.76 3.93 11.32
N THR A 20 -1.20 3.12 10.41
CA THR A 20 -0.03 3.52 9.61
C THR A 20 -0.23 3.15 8.15
N ALA A 21 0.57 3.75 7.27
CA ALA A 21 0.66 3.38 5.86
C ALA A 21 1.97 2.61 5.59
N LEU A 22 2.01 1.84 4.51
CA LEU A 22 3.23 1.21 4.01
C LEU A 22 3.60 1.78 2.64
N LEU A 23 4.86 2.14 2.49
CA LEU A 23 5.47 2.41 1.20
C LEU A 23 6.19 1.14 0.71
N ILE A 24 5.80 0.63 -0.47
CA ILE A 24 6.40 -0.57 -1.06
C ILE A 24 7.22 -0.16 -2.28
N GLU A 25 8.54 -0.21 -2.12
CA GLU A 25 9.51 0.21 -3.13
C GLU A 25 10.17 -0.98 -3.85
N GLY A 26 10.82 -0.69 -4.98
CA GLY A 26 11.62 -1.67 -5.73
C GLY A 26 11.61 -1.43 -7.24
N ALA A 27 12.31 -2.27 -8.00
CA ALA A 27 12.43 -2.14 -9.44
C ALA A 27 11.07 -2.20 -10.19
N ARG A 28 11.03 -1.65 -11.42
CA ARG A 28 9.85 -1.70 -12.28
C ARG A 28 9.51 -3.16 -12.65
N ARG A 29 8.21 -3.48 -12.74
CA ARG A 29 7.68 -4.78 -13.20
C ARG A 29 8.04 -6.02 -12.36
N ILE A 30 8.44 -5.86 -11.10
CA ILE A 30 8.75 -6.99 -10.20
C ILE A 30 7.54 -7.63 -9.51
N GLY A 31 6.33 -7.10 -9.77
CA GLY A 31 5.08 -7.59 -9.18
C GLY A 31 4.72 -6.96 -7.83
N LYS A 32 5.00 -5.65 -7.62
CA LYS A 32 4.59 -4.92 -6.41
C LYS A 32 3.08 -4.84 -6.27
N SER A 33 2.39 -4.37 -7.31
CA SER A 33 0.92 -4.31 -7.32
C SER A 33 0.29 -5.69 -7.12
N TYR A 34 0.88 -6.72 -7.74
CA TYR A 34 0.43 -8.11 -7.61
C TYR A 34 0.44 -8.58 -6.15
N ILE A 35 1.54 -8.38 -5.41
CA ILE A 35 1.58 -8.86 -4.02
C ILE A 35 0.68 -8.05 -3.08
N VAL A 36 0.48 -6.75 -3.35
CA VAL A 36 -0.45 -5.90 -2.59
C VAL A 36 -1.89 -6.35 -2.80
N GLU A 37 -2.28 -6.60 -4.05
CA GLU A 37 -3.62 -7.07 -4.39
C GLU A 37 -3.90 -8.46 -3.82
N GLU A 38 -2.95 -9.40 -3.97
CA GLU A 38 -3.06 -10.73 -3.38
C GLU A 38 -3.18 -10.71 -1.85
N PHE A 39 -2.44 -9.83 -1.19
CA PHE A 39 -2.55 -9.62 0.26
C PHE A 39 -3.92 -9.03 0.62
N ALA A 40 -4.37 -8.00 -0.09
CA ALA A 40 -5.65 -7.36 0.17
C ALA A 40 -6.83 -8.34 0.06
N ARG A 41 -6.84 -9.17 -0.99
CA ARG A 41 -7.86 -10.22 -1.22
C ARG A 41 -7.93 -11.26 -0.11
N LYS A 42 -6.80 -11.63 0.48
CA LYS A 42 -6.73 -12.68 1.51
C LYS A 42 -7.01 -12.15 2.91
N GLU A 43 -6.66 -10.89 3.15
CA GLU A 43 -6.56 -10.36 4.51
C GLU A 43 -7.66 -9.34 4.85
N TYR A 44 -8.41 -8.84 3.87
CA TYR A 44 -9.47 -7.87 4.07
C TYR A 44 -10.76 -8.33 3.40
N ALA A 45 -11.89 -8.09 4.06
CA ALA A 45 -13.20 -8.37 3.49
C ALA A 45 -13.51 -7.49 2.27
N SER A 46 -12.94 -6.28 2.20
CA SER A 46 -13.04 -5.36 1.07
C SER A 46 -11.78 -4.49 0.95
N TYR A 47 -11.45 -4.06 -0.27
CA TYR A 47 -10.31 -3.17 -0.53
C TYR A 47 -10.55 -2.34 -1.80
N VAL A 48 -9.88 -1.18 -1.88
CA VAL A 48 -9.83 -0.32 -3.08
C VAL A 48 -8.39 -0.30 -3.58
N LEU A 49 -8.22 -0.48 -4.89
CA LEU A 49 -6.94 -0.39 -5.58
C LEU A 49 -7.06 0.68 -6.68
N ASP A 50 -6.31 1.77 -6.54
CA ASP A 50 -6.38 2.93 -7.43
C ASP A 50 -5.03 3.17 -8.12
N PHE A 51 -5.03 3.25 -9.45
CA PHE A 51 -3.85 3.53 -10.30
C PHE A 51 -3.96 4.87 -11.05
N SER A 52 -4.93 5.70 -10.68
CA SER A 52 -5.25 6.95 -11.38
C SER A 52 -4.03 7.88 -11.44
N HIS A 53 -3.62 8.28 -12.64
CA HIS A 53 -2.74 9.42 -12.84
C HIS A 53 -3.54 10.69 -12.59
N ARG A 54 -3.50 11.22 -11.36
CA ARG A 54 -4.32 12.41 -11.00
C ARG A 54 -3.77 13.67 -11.66
N GLY A 55 -4.46 14.15 -12.70
CA GLY A 55 -4.61 15.57 -12.92
C GLY A 55 -5.59 16.11 -11.86
N LYS A 56 -5.05 16.84 -10.87
CA LYS A 56 -5.74 17.46 -9.71
C LYS A 56 -6.18 16.50 -8.60
N VAL A 57 -5.52 16.62 -7.44
CA VAL A 57 -5.82 15.89 -6.21
C VAL A 57 -7.13 16.42 -5.63
N ARG A 58 -8.16 15.56 -5.53
CA ARG A 58 -9.30 15.84 -4.64
C ARG A 58 -8.86 15.64 -3.19
N PRO A 59 -9.29 16.49 -2.24
CA PRO A 59 -8.95 16.32 -0.84
C PRO A 59 -9.56 15.01 -0.34
N THR A 60 -8.70 14.02 -0.18
CA THR A 60 -9.01 12.77 0.50
C THR A 60 -8.29 12.77 1.84
N PRO A 61 -8.79 12.07 2.88
CA PRO A 61 -8.09 11.98 4.17
C PRO A 61 -6.65 11.46 4.06
N TYR A 62 -6.34 10.71 3.00
CA TYR A 62 -5.00 10.19 2.72
C TYR A 62 -4.07 11.19 2.00
N ALA A 63 -4.55 12.37 1.61
CA ALA A 63 -3.74 13.35 0.87
C ALA A 63 -2.62 13.94 1.74
N GLU A 64 -2.91 14.21 3.02
CA GLU A 64 -1.92 14.71 4.00
C GLU A 64 -0.78 13.69 4.19
N VAL A 65 -1.12 12.40 4.26
CA VAL A 65 -0.15 11.31 4.39
C VAL A 65 0.73 11.19 3.14
N ILE A 66 0.16 11.35 1.94
CA ILE A 66 0.93 11.28 0.69
C ILE A 66 1.91 12.44 0.58
N GLU A 67 1.49 13.66 0.92
CA GLU A 67 2.34 14.85 0.92
C GLU A 67 3.46 14.76 1.96
N GLU A 68 3.18 14.20 3.14
CA GLU A 68 4.19 14.00 4.19
C GLU A 68 5.24 12.97 3.78
N VAL A 69 4.83 11.85 3.16
CA VAL A 69 5.76 10.87 2.60
C VAL A 69 6.61 11.51 1.50
N HIS A 70 6.02 12.32 0.61
CA HIS A 70 6.76 12.99 -0.46
C HIS A 70 7.80 14.00 0.06
N ARG A 71 7.54 14.63 1.21
CA ARG A 71 8.47 15.59 1.84
C ARG A 71 9.66 14.94 2.53
N GLN A 72 9.61 13.64 2.82
CA GLN A 72 10.66 12.90 3.53
C GLN A 72 11.63 12.17 2.59
N VAL A 73 11.45 12.28 1.26
CA VAL A 73 12.34 11.75 0.22
C VAL A 73 13.00 12.88 -0.55
#